data_AF-A0A704RWU3-F1
#
_entry.id   AF-A0A704RWU3-F1
#
_cell.length_a   1.000
_cell.length_b   1.000
_cell.length_c   1.000
_cell.angle_alpha   90.00
_cell.angle_beta   90.00
_cell.angle_gamma   90.00
#
_symmetry.space_group_name_H-M   'P 1'
#
loop_
_entity.id
_entity.type
_entity.pdbx_description
1 polymer ?
#
loop_
_entity_poly.entity_id
_entity_poly.type
_entity_poly.pdbx_seq_one_letter_code
_entity_poly.pdbx_strand_id
1 'polypeptide(L)'
;LYISAQGGANVPRDCQTVRVARSPSDDVNEYEEEVERVVGIYAPHLGARHIHITRTTDWRIVPKVPVVEPLTLKSGIAAPRSPVNNCGKLTGGDTS
;
A
#
# COMPACT_ATOMS: atom_id res chain seq x y z
N LEU A 1 6.89 1.80 24.42
CA LEU A 1 6.26 0.46 24.52
C LEU A 1 5.31 0.09 23.35
N TYR A 2 4.82 1.04 22.53
CA TYR A 2 4.04 0.69 21.31
C TYR A 2 4.92 0.51 20.05
N ILE A 3 5.83 1.46 19.81
CA ILE A 3 6.71 1.50 18.61
C ILE A 3 7.60 0.25 18.51
N SER A 4 8.13 -0.20 19.65
CA SER A 4 8.99 -1.38 19.74
C SER A 4 8.23 -2.67 19.37
N ALA A 5 6.93 -2.75 19.69
CA ALA A 5 6.11 -3.94 19.47
C ALA A 5 5.52 -4.01 18.05
N GLN A 6 5.27 -2.86 17.42
CA GLN A 6 4.73 -2.79 16.05
C GLN A 6 5.79 -3.07 14.99
N GLY A 7 7.08 -2.88 15.32
CA GLY A 7 8.19 -3.03 14.38
C GLY A 7 8.34 -1.79 13.50
N GLY A 8 9.21 -0.87 13.91
CA GLY A 8 9.63 0.29 13.11
C GLY A 8 10.99 0.06 12.45
N ALA A 9 11.42 1.03 11.62
CA ALA A 9 12.71 0.97 10.90
C ALA A 9 13.93 0.71 11.81
N ASN A 10 13.86 1.14 13.08
CA ASN A 10 14.94 0.99 14.06
C ASN A 10 14.80 -0.24 14.98
N VAL A 11 13.79 -1.09 14.76
CA VAL A 11 13.62 -2.32 15.55
C VAL A 11 14.46 -3.43 14.90
N PRO A 12 15.40 -4.06 15.62
CA PRO A 12 16.18 -5.17 15.10
C PRO A 12 15.28 -6.24 14.48
N ARG A 13 15.72 -6.84 13.39
CA ARG A 13 14.89 -7.76 12.59
C ARG A 13 14.31 -8.90 13.42
N ASP A 14 15.08 -9.42 14.37
CA ASP A 14 14.68 -10.54 15.24
C ASP A 14 13.72 -10.13 16.36
N CYS A 15 13.56 -8.83 16.61
CA CYS A 15 12.58 -8.29 17.54
C CYS A 15 11.25 -7.89 16.84
N GLN A 16 11.14 -8.05 15.53
CA GLN A 16 9.91 -7.72 14.79
C GLN A 16 8.89 -8.86 14.86
N THR A 17 7.72 -8.58 15.43
CA THR A 17 6.61 -9.53 15.54
C THR A 17 6.08 -9.97 14.18
N VAL A 18 6.03 -9.04 13.23
CA VAL A 18 5.54 -9.24 11.86
C VAL A 18 6.59 -8.74 10.88
N ARG A 19 6.77 -9.45 9.77
CA ARG A 19 7.68 -9.09 8.68
C ARG A 19 6.93 -9.04 7.35
N VAL A 20 7.48 -8.27 6.42
CA VAL A 20 7.00 -8.21 5.04
C VAL A 20 7.37 -9.49 4.30
N ALA A 21 6.40 -10.13 3.65
CA ALA A 21 6.61 -11.25 2.74
C ALA A 21 6.84 -10.72 1.32
N ARG A 22 7.88 -11.23 0.66
CA ARG A 22 8.19 -10.94 -0.74
C ARG A 22 8.24 -12.23 -1.55
N SER A 23 7.89 -12.16 -2.82
CA SER A 23 8.09 -13.24 -3.79
C SER A 23 8.67 -12.67 -5.08
N PRO A 24 9.32 -13.52 -5.90
CA PRO A 24 9.63 -13.17 -7.28
C PRO A 24 8.35 -12.70 -7.99
N SER A 25 8.52 -11.68 -8.81
CA SER A 25 7.53 -11.16 -9.75
C SER A 25 7.76 -11.81 -11.11
N ASP A 26 6.69 -12.00 -11.88
CA ASP A 26 6.80 -12.43 -13.28
C ASP A 26 7.41 -11.34 -14.17
N ASP A 27 7.31 -10.07 -13.75
CA ASP A 27 7.96 -8.94 -14.40
C ASP A 27 9.47 -8.85 -14.06
N VAL A 28 10.28 -8.53 -15.07
CA VAL A 28 11.70 -8.16 -14.93
C VAL A 28 11.89 -6.64 -14.92
N ASN A 29 13.00 -6.16 -14.35
CA ASN A 29 13.36 -4.75 -14.41
C ASN A 29 13.91 -4.33 -15.79
N GLU A 30 14.29 -3.06 -15.96
CA GLU A 30 14.85 -2.52 -17.21
C GLU A 30 16.16 -3.20 -17.64
N TYR A 31 16.82 -3.90 -16.72
CA TYR A 31 18.07 -4.63 -16.95
C TYR A 31 17.85 -6.14 -17.08
N GLU A 32 16.62 -6.58 -17.32
CA GLU A 32 16.23 -7.99 -17.48
C GLU A 32 16.46 -8.87 -16.23
N GLU A 33 16.51 -8.26 -15.04
CA GLU A 33 16.68 -8.98 -13.78
C GLU A 33 15.34 -9.25 -13.11
N GLU A 34 15.24 -10.39 -12.43
CA GLU A 34 14.08 -10.74 -11.60
C GLU A 34 13.88 -9.75 -10.45
N VAL A 35 12.62 -9.36 -10.20
CA VAL A 35 12.28 -8.40 -9.15
C VAL A 35 11.47 -9.07 -8.04
N GLU A 36 11.88 -8.89 -6.79
CA GLU A 36 11.05 -9.26 -5.65
C GLU A 36 9.95 -8.21 -5.38
N ARG A 37 8.69 -8.65 -5.31
CA ARG A 37 7.55 -7.80 -4.94
C ARG A 37 6.98 -8.18 -3.59
N VAL A 38 6.46 -7.18 -2.88
CA VAL A 38 5.73 -7.39 -1.63
C VAL A 38 4.39 -8.04 -1.93
N VAL A 39 4.14 -9.22 -1.36
CA VAL A 39 2.88 -9.97 -1.51
C VAL A 39 2.02 -9.92 -0.26
N GLY A 40 2.62 -9.70 0.90
CA GLY A 40 1.91 -9.81 2.16
C GLY A 40 2.77 -9.60 3.39
N ILE A 41 2.30 -10.15 4.49
CA ILE A 41 2.98 -10.14 5.78
C ILE A 41 2.96 -11.54 6.41
N TYR A 42 3.94 -11.83 7.26
CA TYR A 42 3.98 -13.08 8.02
C TYR A 42 4.58 -12.85 9.41
N ALA A 43 4.30 -13.76 10.34
CA ALA A 43 4.87 -13.77 11.68
C ALA A 43 5.96 -14.85 11.77
N PRO A 44 7.24 -14.49 11.97
CA PRO A 44 8.34 -15.46 11.98
C PRO A 44 8.16 -16.61 12.98
N HIS A 45 7.59 -16.31 14.16
CA HIS A 45 7.36 -17.28 15.23
C HIS A 45 6.24 -18.28 14.91
N LEU A 46 5.38 -18.00 13.92
CA LEU A 46 4.38 -18.94 13.41
C LEU A 46 4.91 -19.75 12.21
N GLY A 47 6.08 -19.38 11.67
CA GLY A 47 6.70 -20.02 10.51
C GLY A 47 6.57 -19.19 9.23
N ALA A 48 7.62 -19.26 8.39
CA ALA A 48 7.76 -18.42 7.19
C ALA A 48 6.71 -18.70 6.09
N ARG A 49 6.02 -19.84 6.14
CA ARG A 49 4.97 -20.21 5.17
C ARG A 49 3.60 -19.62 5.50
N HIS A 50 3.40 -19.10 6.72
CA HIS A 50 2.13 -18.52 7.15
C HIS A 50 2.02 -17.06 6.69
N ILE A 51 1.89 -16.88 5.37
CA ILE A 51 1.79 -15.57 4.74
C ILE A 51 0.33 -15.15 4.64
N HIS A 52 0.02 -13.96 5.14
CA HIS A 52 -1.24 -13.28 4.88
C HIS A 52 -1.05 -12.34 3.69
N ILE A 53 -1.70 -12.66 2.57
CA ILE A 53 -1.62 -11.89 1.31
C ILE A 53 -2.40 -10.59 1.47
N THR A 54 -1.76 -9.45 1.17
CA THR A 54 -2.37 -8.11 1.34
C THR A 54 -2.50 -7.32 0.04
N ARG A 55 -1.86 -7.76 -1.05
CA ARG A 55 -1.97 -7.13 -2.37
C ARG A 55 -2.68 -8.07 -3.35
N THR A 56 -4.00 -8.12 -3.24
CA THR A 56 -4.86 -8.96 -4.08
C THR A 56 -5.38 -8.25 -5.33
N THR A 57 -5.16 -6.94 -5.45
CA THR A 57 -5.72 -6.12 -6.52
C THR A 57 -4.62 -5.27 -7.12
N ASP A 58 -4.57 -5.24 -8.45
CA ASP A 58 -3.70 -4.36 -9.19
C ASP A 58 -4.23 -2.94 -9.19
N TRP A 59 -3.32 -1.98 -9.01
CA TRP A 59 -3.64 -0.56 -9.01
C TRP A 59 -2.98 0.09 -10.22
N ARG A 60 -3.73 0.96 -10.90
CA ARG A 60 -3.19 1.85 -11.91
C ARG A 60 -3.31 3.28 -11.45
N ILE A 61 -2.36 4.11 -11.85
CA ILE A 61 -2.47 5.55 -11.66
C ILE A 61 -3.58 6.06 -12.58
N VAL A 62 -4.60 6.69 -12.01
CA VAL A 62 -5.69 7.31 -12.76
C VAL A 62 -5.54 8.83 -12.67
N PRO A 63 -5.63 9.58 -13.79
CA PRO A 63 -5.66 11.04 -13.74
C PRO A 63 -6.77 11.52 -12.80
N LYS A 64 -6.46 12.52 -11.98
CA LYS A 64 -7.45 13.11 -11.09
C LYS A 64 -8.58 13.71 -11.93
N VAL A 65 -9.81 13.25 -11.73
CA VAL A 65 -10.98 13.86 -12.38
C VAL A 65 -11.04 15.33 -11.95
N PRO A 66 -11.09 16.30 -12.89
CA PRO A 66 -11.27 17.69 -12.53
C PRO A 66 -12.64 17.84 -11.85
N VAL A 67 -12.63 18.09 -10.54
CA VAL A 67 -13.85 18.49 -9.83
C VAL A 67 -14.18 19.88 -10.36
N VAL A 68 -15.30 20.00 -11.08
CA VAL A 68 -15.76 21.25 -11.70
C VAL A 68 -16.13 22.32 -10.66
N GLU A 69 -16.16 21.97 -9.37
CA GLU A 69 -16.19 22.95 -8.28
C GLU A 69 -14.81 23.06 -7.62
N PRO A 70 -14.22 24.27 -7.57
CA PRO A 70 -13.02 24.50 -6.79
C PRO A 70 -13.35 24.26 -5.32
N LEU A 71 -13.02 23.06 -4.83
CA LEU A 71 -12.95 22.78 -3.41
C LEU A 71 -12.06 23.87 -2.83
N THR A 72 -12.66 24.80 -2.08
CA THR A 72 -11.95 25.89 -1.43
C THR A 72 -11.02 25.26 -0.40
N LEU A 73 -9.82 24.93 -0.86
CA LEU A 73 -8.74 24.34 -0.10
C LEU A 73 -8.20 25.47 0.79
N LYS A 74 -8.99 25.85 1.79
CA LYS A 74 -8.50 26.65 2.91
C LYS A 74 -7.49 25.76 3.60
N SER A 75 -6.22 25.93 3.21
CA SER A 75 -5.04 25.35 3.82
C SER A 75 -4.84 25.95 5.22
N GLY A 76 -5.82 25.75 6.10
CA GLY A 76 -5.68 26.02 7.52
C GLY A 76 -4.91 24.89 8.18
N ILE A 77 -4.33 25.18 9.35
CA ILE A 77 -3.55 24.23 10.15
C ILE A 77 -4.33 22.94 10.49
N ALA A 78 -5.67 22.99 10.45
CA ALA A 78 -6.57 21.86 10.69
C ALA A 78 -7.07 21.15 9.41
N ALA A 79 -6.54 21.49 8.23
CA ALA A 79 -6.94 20.82 6.99
C ALA A 79 -6.55 19.33 7.01
N PRO A 80 -7.44 18.41 6.59
CA PRO A 80 -7.12 16.98 6.51
C PRO A 80 -5.86 16.75 5.66
N ARG A 81 -4.84 16.12 6.26
CA ARG A 81 -3.53 15.87 5.61
C ARG A 81 -3.47 14.54 4.87
N SER A 82 -4.52 13.73 4.97
CA SER A 82 -4.65 12.52 4.16
C SER A 82 -5.27 12.88 2.81
N PRO A 83 -4.84 12.23 1.71
CA PRO A 83 -5.47 12.44 0.41
C PRO A 83 -6.89 11.87 0.45
N VAL A 84 -7.89 12.72 0.70
CA VAL A 84 -9.32 12.34 0.72
C VAL A 84 -9.85 12.06 -0.70
N ASN A 85 -8.96 11.93 -1.70
CA ASN A 85 -9.28 11.96 -3.12
C ASN A 85 -9.08 10.62 -3.85
N ASN A 86 -8.75 9.53 -3.14
CA ASN A 86 -8.49 8.24 -3.79
C ASN A 86 -9.77 7.43 -4.11
N CYS A 87 -10.94 7.85 -3.61
CA CYS A 87 -12.22 7.26 -3.94
C CYS A 87 -12.87 8.07 -5.07
N GLY A 88 -12.55 7.76 -6.33
CA GLY A 88 -13.33 8.26 -7.46
C GLY A 88 -14.77 7.77 -7.34
N LYS A 89 -15.76 8.63 -7.57
CA LYS A 89 -17.14 8.16 -7.75
C LYS A 89 -17.15 7.25 -8.98
N LEU A 90 -17.68 6.04 -8.86
CA LEU A 90 -18.05 5.25 -10.03
C LEU A 90 -19.06 6.08 -10.81
N THR A 91 -18.66 6.65 -11.94
CA THR A 91 -19.61 7.15 -12.91
C THR A 91 -20.30 5.92 -13.47
N GLY A 92 -21.45 5.58 -12.90
CA GLY A 92 -22.28 4.49 -13.40
C GLY A 92 -22.54 4.70 -14.89
N GLY A 93 -22.27 3.66 -15.68
CA GLY A 93 -22.38 3.76 -17.13
C GLY A 93 -22.03 2.49 -17.90
N ASP A 94 -22.20 1.29 -17.35
CA ASP A 94 -22.40 0.09 -18.18
C ASP A 94 -23.91 -0.19 -18.23
N THR A 95 -24.60 0.51 -19.13
CA THR A 95 -25.83 0.00 -19.72
C THR A 95 -25.48 -0.57 -21.09
N SER A 96 -25.25 -1.88 -21.14
CA SER A 96 -25.74 -2.84 -22.15
C SER A 96 -25.19 -4.22 -21.85
#